data_AF-A0A966P883-F1
#
_entry.id   AF-A0A966P883-F1
#
_cell.length_a   1.000
_cell.length_b   1.000
_cell.length_c   1.000
_cell.angle_alpha   90.00
_cell.angle_beta   90.00
_cell.angle_gamma   90.00
#
_symmetry.space_group_name_H-M   'P 1'
#
loop_
_entity.id
_entity.type
_entity.pdbx_description
1 polymer ?
#
loop_
_entity_poly.entity_id
_entity_poly.type
_entity_poly.pdbx_seq_one_letter_code
_entity_poly.pdbx_strand_id
1 'polypeptide(L)'
;MKSRKYKVFGLLAIALALVAATAPATSAKVAPGKAKSAVEAGGLKELIKLAKKEGQVNTIALPDYWANYGEVKKAFEAKYGIKVNSFDPEASSAEELVAVRTLKGQDRMPDVVDVGLQFAVQGAQEGLWAPYKVSTWNDIPNDAKEANGLWYSDYGGYIAIGYDAN
;
A
#
# COMPACT_ATOMS: atom_id res chain seq x y z
N MET A 1 -52.16 30.86 -23.59
CA MET A 1 -50.71 30.73 -23.36
C MET A 1 -50.46 30.02 -22.03
N LYS A 2 -50.16 28.71 -22.06
CA LYS A 2 -49.90 27.90 -20.87
C LYS A 2 -48.42 27.98 -20.49
N SER A 3 -48.09 28.78 -19.48
CA SER A 3 -46.76 28.80 -18.85
C SER A 3 -46.67 27.70 -17.79
N ARG A 4 -45.94 26.62 -18.08
CA ARG A 4 -45.58 25.59 -17.08
C ARG A 4 -44.43 26.11 -16.22
N LYS A 5 -44.74 26.48 -14.97
CA LYS A 5 -43.75 26.69 -13.91
C LYS A 5 -43.46 25.33 -13.25
N TYR A 6 -42.29 24.77 -13.46
CA TYR A 6 -41.83 23.59 -12.74
C TYR A 6 -41.29 24.03 -11.37
N LYS A 7 -41.95 23.59 -10.29
CA LYS A 7 -41.42 23.68 -8.93
C LYS A 7 -40.42 22.54 -8.73
N VAL A 8 -39.15 22.88 -8.60
CA VAL A 8 -38.08 21.95 -8.18
C VAL A 8 -38.32 21.63 -6.71
N PHE A 9 -38.71 20.38 -6.41
CA PHE A 9 -38.65 19.83 -5.06
C PHE A 9 -37.26 19.23 -4.87
N GLY A 10 -36.46 19.89 -4.03
CA GLY A 10 -35.19 19.36 -3.56
C GLY A 10 -35.42 18.27 -2.51
N LEU A 11 -34.77 17.13 -2.69
CA LEU A 11 -34.45 16.16 -1.65
C LEU A 11 -33.13 15.51 -2.07
N LEU A 12 -32.03 16.13 -1.62
CA LEU A 12 -30.68 15.58 -1.73
C LEU A 12 -30.49 14.59 -0.57
N ALA A 13 -30.77 13.31 -0.79
CA ALA A 13 -30.36 12.25 0.10
C ALA A 13 -29.02 11.71 -0.40
N ILE A 14 -27.92 12.15 0.20
CA ILE A 14 -26.60 11.53 0.03
C ILE A 14 -26.62 10.22 0.82
N ALA A 15 -26.90 9.12 0.13
CA ALA A 15 -26.70 7.79 0.68
C ALA A 15 -25.21 7.44 0.50
N LEU A 16 -24.45 7.53 1.60
CA LEU A 16 -23.11 6.99 1.71
C LEU A 16 -23.22 5.45 1.74
N ALA A 17 -23.19 4.82 0.56
CA ALA A 17 -23.16 3.37 0.46
C ALA A 17 -21.75 2.86 0.82
N LEU A 18 -21.52 2.59 2.10
CA LEU A 18 -20.45 1.69 2.55
C LEU A 18 -20.81 0.28 2.06
N VAL A 19 -20.39 -0.08 0.84
CA VAL A 19 -20.42 -1.48 0.41
C VAL A 19 -19.17 -2.14 0.98
N ALA A 20 -19.26 -2.55 2.25
CA ALA A 20 -18.39 -3.59 2.77
C ALA A 20 -18.81 -4.91 2.12
N ALA A 21 -18.26 -5.21 0.94
CA ALA A 21 -18.40 -6.53 0.33
C ALA A 21 -17.65 -7.55 1.19
N THR A 22 -18.31 -8.12 2.19
CA THR A 22 -17.80 -9.25 2.94
C THR A 22 -17.90 -10.50 2.06
N ALA A 23 -16.89 -10.73 1.23
CA ALA A 23 -16.71 -12.01 0.59
C ALA A 23 -16.49 -13.09 1.68
N PRO A 24 -17.14 -14.26 1.59
CA PRO A 24 -16.91 -15.37 2.52
C PRO A 24 -15.44 -15.82 2.45
N ALA A 25 -14.84 -16.11 3.61
CA ALA A 25 -13.49 -16.62 3.68
C ALA A 25 -13.42 -18.00 3.02
N THR A 26 -12.81 -18.07 1.84
CA THR A 26 -12.46 -19.32 1.16
C THR A 26 -11.08 -19.78 1.63
N SER A 27 -10.83 -21.09 1.70
CA SER A 27 -9.50 -21.63 2.04
C SER A 27 -8.40 -21.02 1.17
N ALA A 28 -7.24 -20.71 1.78
CA ALA A 28 -6.09 -20.16 1.07
C ALA A 28 -5.69 -21.07 -0.10
N LYS A 29 -5.51 -20.50 -1.28
CA LYS A 29 -5.20 -21.25 -2.51
C LYS A 29 -3.70 -21.53 -2.66
N VAL A 30 -2.86 -20.74 -1.98
CA VAL A 30 -1.39 -20.81 -2.01
C VAL A 30 -0.81 -20.48 -0.64
N ALA A 31 0.47 -20.79 -0.43
CA ALA A 31 1.19 -20.42 0.78
C ALA A 31 1.18 -18.88 0.96
N PRO A 32 1.05 -18.34 2.20
CA PRO A 32 0.90 -16.91 2.45
C PRO A 32 1.96 -16.03 1.75
N GLY A 33 3.24 -16.36 1.89
CA GLY A 33 4.35 -15.64 1.25
C GLY A 33 4.45 -15.79 -0.28
N LYS A 34 3.51 -16.51 -0.91
CA LYS A 34 3.41 -16.65 -2.38
C LYS A 34 2.09 -16.11 -2.93
N ALA A 35 1.18 -15.62 -2.07
CA ALA A 35 -0.09 -15.08 -2.49
C ALA A 35 0.10 -13.76 -3.23
N LYS A 36 -0.50 -13.65 -4.43
CA LYS A 36 -0.42 -12.44 -5.26
C LYS A 36 -1.59 -11.48 -5.05
N SER A 37 -2.51 -11.83 -4.16
CA SER A 37 -3.64 -11.00 -3.78
C SER A 37 -4.24 -11.50 -2.47
N ALA A 38 -5.05 -10.65 -1.82
CA ALA A 38 -5.83 -11.07 -0.66
C ALA A 38 -6.73 -12.28 -0.96
N VAL A 39 -7.30 -12.38 -2.17
CA VAL A 39 -8.16 -13.52 -2.56
C VAL A 39 -7.38 -14.84 -2.56
N GLU A 40 -6.14 -14.84 -3.06
CA GLU A 40 -5.28 -16.02 -3.06
C GLU A 40 -4.87 -16.43 -1.64
N ALA A 41 -4.74 -15.47 -0.72
CA ALA A 41 -4.49 -15.70 0.70
C ALA A 41 -5.73 -16.18 1.49
N GLY A 42 -6.88 -16.36 0.85
CA GLY A 42 -8.14 -16.76 1.51
C GLY A 42 -9.05 -15.59 1.91
N GLY A 43 -8.80 -14.41 1.35
CA GLY A 43 -9.51 -13.16 1.61
C GLY A 43 -8.76 -12.25 2.59
N LEU A 44 -9.15 -10.98 2.63
CA LEU A 44 -8.49 -9.96 3.46
C LEU A 44 -8.51 -10.32 4.97
N LYS A 45 -9.58 -10.94 5.45
CA LYS A 45 -9.68 -11.37 6.86
C LYS A 45 -8.65 -12.44 7.21
N GLU A 46 -8.45 -13.43 6.34
CA GLU A 46 -7.44 -14.47 6.56
C GLU A 46 -6.03 -13.90 6.42
N LEU A 47 -5.80 -13.01 5.44
CA LEU A 47 -4.52 -12.31 5.30
C LEU A 47 -4.16 -11.53 6.58
N ILE A 48 -5.10 -10.76 7.16
CA ILE A 48 -4.89 -10.04 8.42
C ILE A 48 -4.56 -11.01 9.56
N LYS A 49 -5.26 -12.13 9.65
CA LYS A 49 -5.00 -13.16 10.67
C LYS A 49 -3.61 -13.78 10.52
N LEU A 50 -3.18 -14.06 9.29
CA LEU A 50 -1.84 -14.58 8.99
C LEU A 50 -0.76 -13.56 9.35
N ALA A 51 -0.92 -12.30 8.96
CA ALA A 51 0.02 -11.23 9.30
C ALA A 51 0.10 -10.98 10.81
N LYS A 52 -1.03 -11.08 11.54
CA LYS A 52 -1.05 -11.05 13.01
C LYS A 52 -0.30 -12.21 13.65
N LYS A 53 -0.27 -13.38 13.01
CA LYS A 53 0.49 -14.55 13.49
C LYS A 53 1.99 -14.35 13.31
N GLU A 54 2.40 -13.67 12.25
CA GLU A 54 3.80 -13.25 12.03
C GLU A 54 4.20 -12.14 13.00
N GLY A 55 3.28 -11.21 13.31
CA GLY A 55 3.35 -10.30 14.45
C GLY A 55 4.17 -9.03 14.23
N GLN A 56 4.94 -8.96 13.14
CA GLN A 56 5.72 -7.78 12.79
C GLN A 56 5.84 -7.59 11.27
N VAL A 57 6.17 -6.36 10.86
CA VAL A 57 6.58 -6.00 9.50
C VAL A 57 7.80 -5.10 9.59
N ASN A 58 8.80 -5.38 8.76
CA ASN A 58 10.04 -4.63 8.65
C ASN A 58 9.95 -3.64 7.50
N THR A 59 10.31 -2.40 7.79
CA THR A 59 10.38 -1.29 6.83
C THR A 59 11.77 -0.67 6.89
N ILE A 60 12.19 -0.06 5.78
CA ILE A 60 13.41 0.73 5.66
C ILE A 60 13.08 2.04 4.97
N ALA A 61 13.82 3.12 5.24
CA ALA A 61 13.65 4.41 4.57
C ALA A 61 12.22 5.00 4.64
N LEU A 62 11.45 4.67 5.68
CA LEU A 62 10.12 5.24 5.95
C LEU A 62 10.17 6.19 7.16
N PRO A 63 10.85 7.36 7.07
CA PRO A 63 10.93 8.29 8.18
C PRO A 63 9.56 8.87 8.53
N ASP A 64 9.34 9.16 9.81
CA ASP A 64 8.02 9.60 10.31
C ASP A 64 7.56 10.94 9.70
N TYR A 65 8.51 11.80 9.33
CA TYR A 65 8.25 13.14 8.78
C TYR A 65 7.91 13.14 7.29
N TRP A 66 8.17 12.05 6.57
CA TRP A 66 7.90 11.96 5.14
C TRP A 66 6.49 11.44 4.91
N ALA A 67 5.72 12.12 4.06
CA ALA A 67 4.36 11.72 3.65
C ALA A 67 3.42 11.29 4.80
N ASN A 68 3.66 11.79 6.03
CA ASN A 68 2.93 11.42 7.25
C ASN A 68 3.06 9.92 7.66
N TYR A 69 4.17 9.26 7.33
CA TYR A 69 4.38 7.85 7.66
C TYR A 69 4.38 7.57 9.17
N GLY A 70 4.72 8.54 10.03
CA GLY A 70 4.65 8.37 11.48
C GLY A 70 3.23 8.01 11.95
N GLU A 71 2.22 8.76 11.52
CA GLU A 71 0.82 8.47 11.86
C GLU A 71 0.29 7.23 11.13
N VAL A 72 0.72 6.98 9.89
CA VAL A 72 0.33 5.75 9.16
C VAL A 72 0.80 4.50 9.89
N LYS A 73 2.07 4.46 10.33
CA LYS A 73 2.63 3.33 11.09
C LYS A 73 1.88 3.14 12.41
N LYS A 74 1.69 4.22 13.18
CA LYS A 74 0.95 4.18 14.45
C LYS A 74 -0.50 3.68 14.27
N ALA A 75 -1.19 4.16 13.23
CA ALA A 75 -2.55 3.72 12.93
C ALA A 75 -2.59 2.25 12.49
N PHE A 76 -1.59 1.79 11.73
CA PHE A 76 -1.44 0.40 11.33
C PHE A 76 -1.22 -0.51 12.56
N GLU A 77 -0.28 -0.16 13.44
CA GLU A 77 -0.02 -0.89 14.68
C GLU A 77 -1.27 -0.95 15.57
N ALA A 78 -1.97 0.17 15.76
CA ALA A 78 -3.18 0.22 16.58
C ALA A 78 -4.33 -0.61 15.99
N LYS A 79 -4.49 -0.58 14.66
CA LYS A 79 -5.59 -1.30 13.97
C LYS A 79 -5.36 -2.80 13.92
N TYR A 80 -4.12 -3.23 13.69
CA TYR A 80 -3.82 -4.63 13.41
C TYR A 80 -3.02 -5.33 14.51
N GLY A 81 -2.47 -4.62 15.50
CA GLY A 81 -1.63 -5.22 16.53
C GLY A 81 -0.37 -5.90 15.97
N ILE A 82 0.10 -5.43 14.81
CA ILE A 82 1.32 -5.90 14.14
C ILE A 82 2.36 -4.81 14.34
N LYS A 83 3.52 -5.16 14.90
CA LYS A 83 4.60 -4.20 15.15
C LYS A 83 5.25 -3.75 13.85
N VAL A 84 5.50 -2.46 13.68
CA VAL A 84 6.28 -1.94 12.56
C VAL A 84 7.71 -1.69 13.03
N ASN A 85 8.65 -2.52 12.58
CA ASN A 85 10.07 -2.25 12.78
C ASN A 85 10.55 -1.30 11.68
N SER A 86 10.99 -0.10 12.08
CA SER A 86 11.51 0.92 11.16
C SER A 86 13.03 0.92 11.23
N PHE A 87 13.69 0.63 10.11
CA PHE A 87 15.15 0.65 10.01
C PHE A 87 15.61 1.80 9.12
N ASP A 88 16.77 2.37 9.45
CA ASP A 88 17.49 3.35 8.64
C ASP A 88 16.59 4.39 7.94
N PRO A 89 15.99 5.33 8.70
CA PRO A 89 15.01 6.28 8.19
C PRO A 89 15.58 7.25 7.14
N GLU A 90 16.90 7.36 7.04
CA GLU A 90 17.60 8.27 6.11
C GLU A 90 18.17 7.53 4.89
N ALA A 91 17.95 6.21 4.79
CA ALA A 91 18.39 5.44 3.63
C ALA A 91 17.74 5.94 2.34
N SER A 92 18.54 5.96 1.28
CA SER A 92 18.09 6.25 -0.08
C SER A 92 17.47 5.02 -0.75
N SER A 93 16.71 5.22 -1.83
CA SER A 93 16.17 4.11 -2.63
C SER A 93 17.24 3.14 -3.16
N ALA A 94 18.45 3.62 -3.41
CA ALA A 94 19.56 2.75 -3.80
C ALA A 94 19.99 1.82 -2.64
N GLU A 95 20.06 2.35 -1.42
CA GLU A 95 20.40 1.62 -0.21
C GLU A 95 19.30 0.63 0.18
N GLU A 96 18.03 0.95 -0.04
CA GLU A 96 16.92 0.00 0.14
C GLU A 96 17.08 -1.25 -0.75
N LEU A 97 17.41 -1.07 -2.04
CA LEU A 97 17.69 -2.20 -2.93
C LEU A 97 18.92 -2.99 -2.47
N VAL A 98 19.95 -2.33 -1.93
CA VAL A 98 21.11 -3.03 -1.32
C VAL A 98 20.70 -3.83 -0.09
N ALA A 99 19.85 -3.28 0.78
CA ALA A 99 19.34 -3.96 1.95
C ALA A 99 18.53 -5.21 1.58
N VAL A 100 17.65 -5.12 0.57
CA VAL A 100 16.87 -6.27 0.07
C VAL A 100 17.79 -7.39 -0.44
N ARG A 101 18.87 -7.05 -1.15
CA ARG A 101 19.84 -8.05 -1.64
C ARG A 101 20.64 -8.69 -0.53
N THR A 102 21.15 -7.88 0.41
CA THR A 102 22.13 -8.33 1.42
C THR A 102 21.48 -8.96 2.64
N LEU A 103 20.28 -8.52 3.01
CA LEU A 103 19.55 -9.01 4.19
C LEU A 103 18.59 -10.15 3.86
N LYS A 104 18.58 -10.66 2.62
CA LYS A 104 17.67 -11.73 2.19
C LYS A 104 17.76 -12.94 3.13
N GLY A 105 16.61 -13.32 3.70
CA GLY A 105 16.49 -14.46 4.62
C GLY A 105 16.99 -14.19 6.05
N GLN A 106 17.35 -12.94 6.38
CA GLN A 106 17.71 -12.52 7.73
C GLN A 106 16.54 -11.81 8.42
N ASP A 107 16.58 -11.72 9.75
CA ASP A 107 15.51 -11.13 10.57
C ASP A 107 15.21 -9.65 10.26
N ARG A 108 16.18 -8.94 9.67
CA ARG A 108 16.07 -7.51 9.30
C ARG A 108 15.78 -7.29 7.81
N MET A 109 15.47 -8.35 7.04
CA MET A 109 15.05 -8.19 5.65
C MET A 109 13.86 -7.21 5.58
N PRO A 110 13.90 -6.18 4.73
CA PRO A 110 12.73 -5.34 4.50
C PRO A 110 11.59 -6.16 3.89
N ASP A 111 10.40 -6.04 4.47
CA ASP A 111 9.17 -6.65 3.94
C ASP A 111 8.48 -5.72 2.93
N VAL A 112 8.62 -4.41 3.13
CA VAL A 112 8.08 -3.34 2.28
C VAL A 112 9.13 -2.25 2.14
N VAL A 113 9.23 -1.68 0.93
CA VAL A 113 10.13 -0.57 0.56
C VAL A 113 9.30 0.55 -0.10
N ASP A 114 9.73 1.80 0.03
CA ASP A 114 9.16 2.96 -0.67
C ASP A 114 10.24 3.64 -1.49
N VAL A 115 10.30 3.27 -2.77
CA VAL A 115 11.40 3.64 -3.67
C VAL A 115 10.91 4.50 -4.83
N GLY A 116 11.77 5.42 -5.29
CA GLY A 116 11.49 6.15 -6.53
C GLY A 116 11.26 5.22 -7.73
N LEU A 117 10.42 5.65 -8.69
CA LEU A 117 9.96 4.82 -9.81
C LEU A 117 11.09 4.09 -10.56
N GLN A 118 12.23 4.74 -10.79
CA GLN A 118 13.35 4.08 -11.46
C GLN A 118 13.91 2.88 -10.69
N PHE A 119 13.95 2.95 -9.36
CA PHE A 119 14.41 1.87 -8.49
C PHE A 119 13.34 0.77 -8.35
N ALA A 120 12.06 1.11 -8.37
CA ALA A 120 10.98 0.12 -8.47
C ALA A 120 11.10 -0.71 -9.76
N VAL A 121 11.35 -0.04 -10.90
CA VAL A 121 11.58 -0.70 -12.19
C VAL A 121 12.86 -1.55 -12.15
N GLN A 122 13.96 -1.03 -11.60
CA GLN A 122 15.21 -1.76 -11.47
C GLN A 122 15.04 -3.05 -10.66
N GLY A 123 14.45 -2.97 -9.47
CA GLY A 123 14.27 -4.16 -8.63
C GLY A 123 13.31 -5.19 -9.24
N ALA A 124 12.36 -4.75 -10.09
CA ALA A 124 11.52 -5.67 -10.86
C ALA A 124 12.34 -6.41 -11.92
N GLN A 125 13.22 -5.71 -12.63
CA GLN A 125 14.14 -6.32 -13.62
C GLN A 125 15.12 -7.29 -12.97
N GLU A 126 15.55 -7.01 -11.74
CA GLU A 126 16.43 -7.87 -10.95
C GLU A 126 15.71 -9.03 -10.24
N GLY A 127 14.38 -9.07 -10.29
CA GLY A 127 13.59 -10.12 -9.62
C GLY A 127 13.59 -10.03 -8.09
N LEU A 128 13.75 -8.82 -7.54
CA LEU A 128 13.75 -8.58 -6.10
C LEU A 128 12.33 -8.58 -5.50
N TRP A 129 11.32 -8.25 -6.30
CA TRP A 129 9.95 -8.02 -5.82
C TRP A 129 9.07 -9.26 -5.90
N ALA A 130 8.28 -9.49 -4.84
CA ALA A 130 7.18 -10.42 -4.88
C ALA A 130 5.94 -9.73 -5.51
N PRO A 131 5.28 -10.33 -6.51
CA PRO A 131 4.11 -9.70 -7.13
C PRO A 131 2.92 -9.72 -6.16
N TYR A 132 2.29 -8.56 -5.92
CA TYR A 132 1.09 -8.45 -5.12
C TYR A 132 0.15 -7.35 -5.63
N LYS A 133 -1.09 -7.73 -5.92
CA LYS A 133 -2.18 -6.82 -6.32
C LYS A 133 -3.07 -6.54 -5.12
N VAL A 134 -3.04 -5.30 -4.63
CA VAL A 134 -3.87 -4.83 -3.52
C VAL A 134 -5.36 -4.92 -3.83
N SER A 135 -6.22 -4.87 -2.81
CA SER A 135 -7.68 -4.97 -2.98
C SER A 135 -8.28 -3.91 -3.91
N THR A 136 -7.64 -2.75 -4.01
CA THR A 136 -8.01 -1.60 -4.85
C THR A 136 -7.20 -1.53 -6.15
N TRP A 137 -6.60 -2.65 -6.59
CA TRP A 137 -5.71 -2.68 -7.76
C TRP A 137 -6.30 -2.07 -9.03
N ASN A 138 -7.61 -2.22 -9.23
CA ASN A 138 -8.32 -1.71 -10.39
C ASN A 138 -8.51 -0.19 -10.35
N ASP A 139 -8.36 0.43 -9.18
CA ASP A 139 -8.49 1.87 -9.00
C ASP A 139 -7.18 2.61 -9.31
N ILE A 140 -6.05 1.88 -9.34
CA ILE A 140 -4.73 2.43 -9.67
C ILE A 140 -4.63 2.63 -11.19
N PRO A 141 -4.28 3.84 -11.69
CA PRO A 141 -4.04 4.09 -13.10
C PRO A 141 -3.01 3.11 -13.71
N ASN A 142 -3.19 2.73 -14.98
CA ASN A 142 -2.31 1.75 -15.62
C ASN A 142 -0.87 2.24 -15.83
N ASP A 143 -0.67 3.55 -15.91
CA ASP A 143 0.64 4.21 -15.99
C ASP A 143 1.32 4.38 -14.61
N ALA A 144 0.58 4.12 -13.53
CA ALA A 144 1.07 4.18 -12.15
C ALA A 144 1.32 2.78 -11.55
N LYS A 145 1.39 1.72 -12.37
CA LYS A 145 1.62 0.35 -11.89
C LYS A 145 2.25 -0.57 -12.93
N GLU A 146 2.94 -1.60 -12.46
CA GLU A 146 3.37 -2.72 -13.29
C GLU A 146 2.25 -3.77 -13.40
N ALA A 147 2.04 -4.31 -14.61
CA ALA A 147 0.86 -5.13 -14.93
C ALA A 147 0.69 -6.39 -14.05
N ASN A 148 1.80 -6.97 -13.59
CA ASN A 148 1.82 -8.18 -12.77
C ASN A 148 1.82 -7.92 -11.26
N GLY A 149 1.87 -6.65 -10.84
CA GLY A 149 1.86 -6.28 -9.43
C GLY A 149 3.24 -6.31 -8.78
N LEU A 150 4.33 -6.22 -9.55
CA LEU A 150 5.67 -6.11 -8.99
C LEU A 150 5.92 -4.76 -8.31
N TRP A 151 5.26 -3.71 -8.78
CA TRP A 151 5.24 -2.39 -8.14
C TRP A 151 3.97 -1.62 -8.55
N TYR A 152 3.62 -0.63 -7.74
CA TYR A 152 2.61 0.39 -8.04
C TYR A 152 2.95 1.65 -7.24
N SER A 153 2.55 2.82 -7.74
CA SER A 153 2.71 4.08 -7.00
C SER A 153 1.63 4.17 -5.91
N ASP A 154 2.05 4.46 -4.69
CA ASP A 154 1.17 4.68 -3.53
C ASP A 154 0.79 6.16 -3.37
N TYR A 155 1.65 7.09 -3.80
CA TYR A 155 1.35 8.52 -3.96
C TYR A 155 2.10 9.13 -5.16
N GLY A 156 1.74 10.38 -5.49
CA GLY A 156 2.43 11.20 -6.48
C GLY A 156 2.79 12.56 -5.89
N GLY A 157 3.79 13.22 -6.47
CA GLY A 157 4.26 14.53 -6.03
C GLY A 157 4.68 15.41 -7.21
N TYR A 158 4.74 16.72 -6.96
CA TYR A 158 5.28 17.70 -7.88
C TYR A 158 6.46 18.39 -7.23
N ILE A 159 7.51 18.65 -8.00
CA ILE A 159 8.63 19.47 -7.52
C ILE A 159 8.12 20.89 -7.30
N ALA A 160 8.38 21.41 -6.11
CA ALA A 160 8.02 22.77 -5.72
C ALA A 160 9.27 23.52 -5.24
N ILE A 161 9.22 24.85 -5.35
CA ILE A 161 10.26 25.74 -4.82
C ILE A 161 9.74 26.29 -3.49
N GLY A 162 10.41 25.94 -2.40
CA GLY A 162 10.22 26.59 -1.10
C GLY A 162 11.18 27.77 -0.97
N TYR A 163 10.69 28.91 -0.47
CA TYR A 163 11.55 30.04 -0.08
C TYR A 163 11.23 30.42 1.36
N ASP A 164 12.26 30.71 2.15
CA ASP A 164 12.09 31.37 3.45
C ASP A 164 11.93 32.87 3.21
N ALA A 165 10.84 33.44 3.73
CA ALA A 165 10.50 34.85 3.55
C ALA A 165 11.00 35.74 4.68
N ASN A 166 11.66 35.15 5.70
CA ASN A 166 12.07 35.83 6.94
C ASN A 166 13.53 36.25 6.94
#